data_AF-T2SEB8-F1
#
_entry.id   AF-T2SEB8-F1
#
_cell.length_a   1.000
_cell.length_b   1.000
_cell.length_c   1.000
_cell.angle_alpha   90.00
_cell.angle_beta   90.00
_cell.angle_gamma   90.00
#
_symmetry.space_group_name_H-M   'P 1'
#
loop_
_entity.id
_entity.type
_entity.pdbx_description
1 polymer ?
#
loop_
_entity_poly.entity_id
_entity_poly.type
_entity_poly.pdbx_seq_one_letter_code
_entity_poly.pdbx_strand_id
1 'polypeptide(L)'
;MFEIEKTLSFNKDALTQGQDYDYITRTSQNQGILQTTGFVNAENLNPPFTWSLGLLQMDFFYRKKSWYAGQFMRKITPKTKIKNKINLHTAHYFTTLLNALKRPLLSVLVRDIDKTFREQKIQLPTTQDGGMDFNFMHALINALTKQVIQGVVEYCGAQKEAAKKAISQETPVQKDSLF
;
A
#
# COMPACT_ATOMS: atom_id res chain seq x y z
N MET A 1 1.69 18.20 7.92
CA MET A 1 2.58 17.03 7.78
C MET A 1 2.62 16.50 6.35
N PHE A 2 1.46 16.33 5.73
CA PHE A 2 1.32 15.98 4.31
C PHE A 2 0.66 17.13 3.53
N GLU A 3 0.89 17.17 2.22
CA GLU A 3 0.10 17.94 1.25
C GLU A 3 -0.83 17.00 0.48
N ILE A 4 -2.00 17.51 0.09
CA ILE A 4 -2.95 16.83 -0.80
C ILE A 4 -3.12 17.64 -2.08
N GLU A 5 -2.97 16.97 -3.21
CA GLU A 5 -2.96 17.58 -4.54
C GLU A 5 -3.86 16.79 -5.51
N LYS A 6 -4.49 17.50 -6.44
CA LYS A 6 -5.15 16.88 -7.60
C LYS A 6 -4.10 16.23 -8.50
N THR A 7 -4.49 15.14 -9.14
CA THR A 7 -3.66 14.47 -10.15
C THR A 7 -4.20 14.79 -11.54
N LEU A 8 -3.30 14.93 -12.51
CA LEU A 8 -3.70 14.91 -13.91
C LEU A 8 -3.98 13.46 -14.31
N SER A 9 -5.18 13.20 -14.80
CA SER A 9 -5.62 11.85 -15.15
C SER A 9 -5.81 11.67 -16.65
N PHE A 10 -5.65 10.43 -17.12
CA PHE A 10 -6.03 10.03 -18.48
C PHE A 10 -6.69 8.65 -18.50
N ASN A 11 -7.36 8.32 -19.59
CA ASN A 11 -8.01 7.02 -19.79
C ASN A 11 -6.98 5.92 -20.06
N LYS A 12 -7.28 4.69 -19.63
CA LYS A 12 -6.39 3.54 -19.79
C LYS A 12 -5.92 3.28 -21.24
N ASP A 13 -6.65 3.77 -22.24
CA ASP A 13 -6.33 3.56 -23.65
C ASP A 13 -5.09 4.36 -24.10
N ALA A 14 -4.64 5.33 -23.30
CA ALA A 14 -3.40 6.07 -23.52
C ALA A 14 -2.16 5.37 -22.92
N LEU A 15 -2.33 4.21 -22.28
CA LEU A 15 -1.21 3.47 -21.69
C LEU A 15 -0.36 2.80 -22.77
N THR A 16 0.92 2.65 -22.47
CA THR A 16 1.90 2.02 -23.34
C THR A 16 2.36 0.69 -22.77
N GLN A 17 2.86 -0.21 -23.61
CA GLN A 17 3.41 -1.47 -23.12
C GLN A 17 4.65 -1.22 -22.25
N GLY A 18 4.71 -1.83 -21.08
CA GLY A 18 5.85 -1.73 -20.15
C GLY A 18 5.46 -2.05 -18.71
N GLN A 19 6.46 -2.07 -17.83
CA GLN A 19 6.31 -2.46 -16.41
C GLN A 19 6.94 -1.45 -15.44
N ASP A 20 7.37 -0.30 -15.96
CA ASP A 20 8.17 0.69 -15.24
C ASP A 20 7.32 1.51 -14.27
N TYR A 21 6.06 1.76 -14.64
CA TYR A 21 5.13 2.59 -13.89
C TYR A 21 3.83 1.84 -13.58
N ASP A 22 3.21 2.19 -12.46
CA ASP A 22 1.88 1.69 -12.13
C ASP A 22 0.81 2.66 -12.64
N TYR A 23 -0.27 2.15 -13.25
CA TYR A 23 -1.47 2.93 -13.53
C TYR A 23 -2.52 2.69 -12.44
N ILE A 24 -2.81 3.74 -11.69
CA ILE A 24 -3.60 3.69 -10.46
C ILE A 24 -5.00 4.23 -10.71
N THR A 25 -6.00 3.50 -10.24
CA THR A 25 -7.40 3.92 -10.26
C THR A 25 -7.99 3.99 -8.86
N ARG A 26 -9.22 4.50 -8.75
CA ARG A 26 -9.94 4.70 -7.48
C ARG A 26 -10.43 3.41 -6.79
N THR A 27 -10.07 2.24 -7.31
CA THR A 27 -10.43 0.94 -6.71
C THR A 27 -9.55 0.62 -5.50
N SER A 28 -10.09 -0.14 -4.55
CA SER A 28 -9.31 -0.70 -3.43
C SER A 28 -8.64 -2.02 -3.81
N GLN A 29 -9.12 -2.68 -4.87
CA GLN A 29 -8.55 -3.94 -5.35
C GLN A 29 -7.11 -3.73 -5.78
N ASN A 30 -6.23 -4.68 -5.47
CA ASN A 30 -4.81 -4.64 -5.80
C ASN A 30 -4.14 -3.29 -5.43
N GLN A 31 -4.52 -2.72 -4.28
CA GLN A 31 -4.05 -1.41 -3.85
C GLN A 31 -4.24 -0.32 -4.92
N GLY A 32 -5.32 -0.38 -5.70
CA GLY A 32 -5.63 0.56 -6.77
C GLY A 32 -4.86 0.37 -8.09
N ILE A 33 -3.92 -0.57 -8.18
CA ILE A 33 -3.18 -0.84 -9.42
C ILE A 33 -4.09 -1.60 -10.38
N LEU A 34 -4.48 -0.96 -11.48
CA LEU A 34 -5.23 -1.63 -12.54
C LEU A 34 -4.30 -2.46 -13.42
N GLN A 35 -3.21 -1.85 -13.88
CA GLN A 35 -2.14 -2.50 -14.63
C GLN A 35 -0.88 -1.64 -14.55
N THR A 36 0.21 -2.20 -15.04
CA THR A 36 1.46 -1.50 -15.27
C THR A 36 1.53 -0.93 -16.68
N THR A 37 2.44 0.01 -16.91
CA THR A 37 2.63 0.69 -18.19
C THR A 37 4.07 1.08 -18.40
N GLY A 38 4.45 1.29 -19.66
CA GLY A 38 5.65 2.02 -20.03
C GLY A 38 5.47 3.52 -19.79
N PHE A 39 6.48 4.30 -20.18
CA PHE A 39 6.40 5.76 -20.16
C PHE A 39 5.27 6.25 -21.10
N VAL A 40 4.48 7.19 -20.61
CA VAL A 40 3.40 7.84 -21.39
C VAL A 40 3.77 9.29 -21.67
N ASN A 41 3.89 10.10 -20.61
CA ASN A 41 4.36 11.48 -20.68
C ASN A 41 4.90 11.95 -19.31
N ALA A 42 5.54 13.12 -19.26
CA ALA A 42 6.09 13.66 -18.02
C ALA A 42 5.03 14.40 -17.17
N GLU A 43 4.05 15.02 -17.82
CA GLU A 43 3.07 15.93 -17.22
C GLU A 43 2.13 15.20 -16.26
N ASN A 44 1.70 13.99 -16.61
CA ASN A 44 0.81 13.15 -15.80
C ASN A 44 1.55 12.29 -14.78
N LEU A 45 2.89 12.27 -14.82
CA LEU A 45 3.68 11.35 -14.00
C LEU A 45 3.75 11.84 -12.55
N ASN A 46 3.25 11.02 -11.63
CA ASN A 46 3.36 11.28 -10.20
C ASN A 46 4.65 10.64 -9.66
N PRO A 47 5.37 11.34 -8.76
CA PRO A 47 6.63 10.84 -8.22
C PRO A 47 6.44 9.64 -7.27
N PRO A 48 7.49 8.82 -7.10
CA PRO A 48 7.48 7.75 -6.11
C PRO A 48 7.51 8.34 -4.69
N PHE A 49 7.37 7.47 -3.70
CA PHE A 49 7.40 7.79 -2.27
C PHE A 49 6.29 8.78 -1.86
N THR A 50 5.15 8.66 -2.54
CA THR A 50 3.91 9.39 -2.27
C THR A 50 2.79 8.40 -1.97
N TRP A 51 1.64 8.88 -1.50
CA TRP A 51 0.43 8.06 -1.44
C TRP A 51 -0.54 8.47 -2.52
N SER A 52 -1.21 7.49 -3.09
CA SER A 52 -2.41 7.74 -3.89
C SER A 52 -3.65 7.60 -3.01
N LEU A 53 -4.63 8.46 -3.22
CA LEU A 53 -5.95 8.39 -2.59
C LEU A 53 -7.03 8.25 -3.68
N GLY A 54 -7.76 7.15 -3.66
CA GLY A 54 -8.91 6.91 -4.53
C GLY A 54 -10.19 7.50 -3.92
N LEU A 55 -10.82 8.45 -4.61
CA LEU A 55 -11.95 9.22 -4.04
C LEU A 55 -13.30 8.49 -4.00
N LEU A 56 -13.34 7.19 -4.32
CA LEU A 56 -14.55 6.38 -4.14
C LEU A 56 -14.56 5.71 -2.77
N GLN A 57 -13.48 4.98 -2.47
CA GLN A 57 -13.36 4.20 -1.24
C GLN A 57 -12.53 4.91 -0.16
N MET A 58 -11.90 6.05 -0.50
CA MET A 58 -11.02 6.83 0.38
C MET A 58 -9.87 6.01 0.98
N ASP A 59 -9.39 5.02 0.23
CA ASP A 59 -8.23 4.22 0.63
C ASP A 59 -6.93 4.90 0.18
N PHE A 60 -5.96 4.92 1.09
CA PHE A 60 -4.63 5.45 0.88
C PHE A 60 -3.64 4.31 0.65
N PHE A 61 -2.91 4.37 -0.45
CA PHE A 61 -1.87 3.37 -0.77
C PHE A 61 -0.53 4.06 -1.03
N TYR A 62 0.51 3.58 -0.36
CA TYR A 62 1.87 4.07 -0.55
C TYR A 62 2.46 3.57 -1.88
N ARG A 63 3.13 4.46 -2.62
CA ARG A 63 3.69 4.18 -3.94
C ARG A 63 5.20 4.19 -3.90
N LYS A 64 5.81 3.03 -4.19
CA LYS A 64 7.28 2.89 -4.30
C LYS A 64 7.81 3.30 -5.67
N LYS A 65 6.97 3.21 -6.71
CA LYS A 65 7.27 3.58 -8.09
C LYS A 65 6.57 4.89 -8.44
N SER A 66 7.10 5.58 -9.44
CA SER A 66 6.35 6.65 -10.12
C SER A 66 5.10 6.05 -10.76
N TRP A 67 4.03 6.83 -10.86
CA TRP A 67 2.73 6.29 -11.21
C TRP A 67 1.86 7.28 -11.98
N TYR A 68 0.98 6.74 -12.82
CA TYR A 68 -0.02 7.50 -13.55
C TYR A 68 -1.40 7.32 -12.90
N ALA A 69 -2.22 8.37 -12.97
CA ALA A 69 -3.53 8.39 -12.35
C ALA A 69 -4.65 8.20 -13.38
N GLY A 70 -5.61 7.35 -13.04
CA GLY A 70 -6.97 7.41 -13.58
C GLY A 70 -7.77 8.53 -12.93
N GLN A 71 -9.04 8.64 -13.32
CA GLN A 71 -9.92 9.69 -12.81
C GLN A 71 -10.22 9.55 -11.31
N PHE A 72 -10.52 10.69 -10.67
CA PHE A 72 -10.90 10.78 -9.26
C PHE A 72 -9.82 10.27 -8.29
N MET A 73 -8.58 10.64 -8.55
CA MET A 73 -7.44 10.38 -7.70
C MET A 73 -6.90 11.67 -7.07
N ARG A 74 -6.29 11.52 -5.89
CA ARG A 74 -5.43 12.53 -5.26
C ARG A 74 -4.05 11.94 -5.00
N LYS A 75 -3.05 12.80 -4.96
CA LYS A 75 -1.69 12.49 -4.52
C LYS A 75 -1.47 13.14 -3.17
N ILE A 76 -0.87 12.38 -2.25
CA ILE A 76 -0.49 12.83 -0.92
C ILE A 76 1.04 12.82 -0.82
N THR A 77 1.62 13.98 -0.56
CA THR A 77 3.07 14.18 -0.55
C THR A 77 3.55 14.52 0.87
N PRO A 78 4.58 13.86 1.43
CA PRO A 78 5.16 14.27 2.70
C PRO A 78 5.82 15.65 2.56
N LYS A 79 5.55 16.58 3.50
CA LYS A 79 6.18 17.90 3.51
C LYS A 79 7.69 17.76 3.78
N THR A 80 8.48 18.74 3.32
CA THR A 80 9.95 18.75 3.42
C THR A 80 10.49 18.38 4.80
N LYS A 81 9.82 18.82 5.88
CA LYS A 81 10.19 18.53 7.27
C LYS A 81 10.24 17.04 7.61
N ILE A 82 9.43 16.20 6.96
CA ILE A 82 9.37 14.75 7.24
C ILE A 82 9.81 13.89 6.06
N LYS A 83 9.91 14.44 4.84
CA LYS A 83 10.19 13.69 3.61
C LYS A 83 11.43 12.80 3.74
N ASN A 84 12.52 13.32 4.30
CA ASN A 84 13.79 12.60 4.45
C ASN A 84 13.81 11.60 5.62
N LYS A 85 12.73 11.51 6.39
CA LYS A 85 12.55 10.57 7.51
C LYS A 85 11.62 9.40 7.15
N ILE A 86 11.02 9.43 5.95
CA ILE A 86 10.18 8.34 5.46
C ILE A 86 11.05 7.23 4.88
N ASN A 87 10.97 6.05 5.50
CA ASN A 87 11.45 4.79 4.96
C ASN A 87 10.25 3.84 4.79
N LEU A 88 10.48 2.59 4.39
CA LEU A 88 9.38 1.66 4.14
C LEU A 88 8.52 1.38 5.39
N HIS A 89 9.13 1.15 6.55
CA HIS A 89 8.40 0.86 7.78
C HIS A 89 7.62 2.09 8.26
N THR A 90 8.23 3.28 8.25
CA THR A 90 7.52 4.50 8.64
C THR A 90 6.44 4.88 7.63
N ALA A 91 6.63 4.58 6.33
CA ALA A 91 5.59 4.72 5.32
C ALA A 91 4.39 3.81 5.60
N HIS A 92 4.62 2.55 6.01
CA HIS A 92 3.52 1.66 6.43
C HIS A 92 2.80 2.20 7.67
N TYR A 93 3.52 2.72 8.65
CA TYR A 93 2.90 3.38 9.81
C TYR A 93 2.04 4.57 9.40
N PHE A 94 2.53 5.48 8.55
CA PHE A 94 1.69 6.58 8.05
C PHE A 94 0.53 6.11 7.19
N THR A 95 0.67 4.98 6.48
CA THR A 95 -0.43 4.39 5.71
C THR A 95 -1.57 3.99 6.63
N THR A 96 -1.31 3.43 7.82
CA THR A 96 -2.38 3.07 8.77
C THR A 96 -3.08 4.34 9.28
N LEU A 97 -2.31 5.38 9.63
CA LEU A 97 -2.86 6.66 10.08
C LEU A 97 -3.70 7.36 9.01
N LEU A 98 -3.21 7.39 7.76
CA LEU A 98 -3.95 7.99 6.65
C LEU A 98 -5.25 7.23 6.39
N ASN A 99 -5.23 5.89 6.42
CA ASN A 99 -6.45 5.10 6.25
C ASN A 99 -7.42 5.24 7.44
N ALA A 100 -6.95 5.60 8.64
CA ALA A 100 -7.84 5.96 9.74
C ALA A 100 -8.69 7.22 9.44
N LEU A 101 -8.24 8.10 8.53
CA LEU A 101 -8.97 9.28 8.07
C LEU A 101 -10.10 8.93 7.09
N LYS A 102 -10.25 7.67 6.66
CA LYS A 102 -11.30 7.24 5.72
C LYS A 102 -12.70 7.65 6.17
N ARG A 103 -13.02 7.47 7.45
CA ARG A 103 -14.37 7.79 8.01
C ARG A 103 -14.77 9.25 7.80
N PRO A 104 -14.02 10.27 8.28
CA PRO A 104 -14.37 11.67 8.06
C PRO A 104 -14.30 12.10 6.59
N LEU A 105 -13.49 11.45 5.76
CA LEU A 105 -13.44 11.75 4.33
C LEU A 105 -14.65 11.21 3.57
N LEU A 106 -15.18 10.05 3.95
CA LEU A 106 -16.40 9.49 3.37
C LEU A 106 -17.66 10.29 3.74
N SER A 107 -17.63 11.09 4.81
CA SER A 107 -18.80 11.88 5.24
C SER A 107 -18.96 13.22 4.52
N VAL A 108 -18.09 13.54 3.56
CA VAL A 108 -18.11 14.83 2.84
C VAL A 108 -18.15 14.63 1.33
N LEU A 109 -18.57 15.67 0.61
CA LEU A 109 -18.57 15.66 -0.85
C LEU A 109 -17.14 15.73 -1.40
N VAL A 110 -16.94 15.22 -2.62
CA VAL A 110 -15.63 15.20 -3.31
C VAL A 110 -14.95 16.58 -3.36
N ARG A 111 -15.74 17.66 -3.47
CA ARG A 111 -15.23 19.04 -3.49
C ARG A 111 -14.61 19.50 -2.17
N ASP A 112 -15.04 18.89 -1.06
CA ASP A 112 -14.66 19.27 0.30
C ASP A 112 -13.53 18.37 0.86
N ILE A 113 -13.20 17.26 0.19
CA ILE A 113 -12.17 16.29 0.61
C ILE A 113 -10.84 16.95 0.95
N ASP A 114 -10.34 17.81 0.07
CA ASP A 114 -9.04 18.44 0.27
C ASP A 114 -9.06 19.36 1.51
N LYS A 115 -10.18 20.03 1.79
CA LYS A 115 -10.36 20.85 3.01
C LYS A 115 -10.41 19.94 4.24
N THR A 116 -11.31 18.96 4.24
CA THR A 116 -11.49 18.02 5.34
C THR A 116 -10.19 17.29 5.69
N PHE A 117 -9.41 16.86 4.69
CA PHE A 117 -8.09 16.24 4.89
C PHE A 117 -7.12 17.15 5.62
N ARG A 118 -7.04 18.43 5.24
CA ARG A 118 -6.11 19.40 5.84
C ARG A 118 -6.49 19.78 7.27
N GLU A 119 -7.77 19.69 7.62
CA GLU A 119 -8.28 19.96 8.96
C GLU A 119 -8.12 18.77 9.92
N GLN A 120 -7.83 17.57 9.41
CA GLN A 120 -7.63 16.40 10.27
C GLN A 120 -6.41 16.56 11.18
N LYS A 121 -6.60 16.21 12.45
CA LYS A 121 -5.54 16.11 13.45
C LYS A 121 -5.29 14.64 13.73
N ILE A 122 -4.03 14.23 13.69
CA ILE A 122 -3.61 12.88 14.07
C ILE A 122 -2.62 12.96 15.22
N GLN A 123 -2.78 12.07 16.19
CA GLN A 123 -1.82 11.90 17.26
C GLN A 123 -0.67 11.02 16.75
N LEU A 124 0.55 11.40 17.09
CA LEU A 124 1.76 10.67 16.74
C LEU A 124 2.51 10.27 18.01
N PRO A 125 3.26 9.16 17.98
CA PRO A 125 4.22 8.87 19.02
C PRO A 125 5.24 10.00 19.11
N THR A 126 5.54 10.41 20.33
CA THR A 126 6.48 11.49 20.62
C THR A 126 7.68 10.99 21.43
N THR A 127 8.86 11.51 21.11
CA THR A 127 10.06 11.35 21.92
C THR A 127 9.95 12.17 23.20
N GLN A 128 10.86 11.96 24.16
CA GLN A 128 10.85 12.67 25.45
C GLN A 128 10.99 14.20 25.29
N ASP A 129 11.66 14.65 24.24
CA ASP A 129 11.81 16.06 23.85
C ASP A 129 10.63 16.61 23.02
N GLY A 130 9.55 15.83 22.84
CA GLY A 130 8.32 16.25 22.15
C GLY A 130 8.39 16.20 20.61
N GLY A 131 9.48 15.71 20.04
CA GLY A 131 9.61 15.43 18.61
C GLY A 131 8.80 14.21 18.18
N MET A 132 8.63 14.00 16.87
CA MET A 132 8.02 12.77 16.35
C MET A 132 8.97 11.59 16.51
N ASP A 133 8.49 10.49 17.10
CA ASP A 133 9.30 9.29 17.31
C ASP A 133 9.27 8.33 16.11
N PHE A 134 10.07 8.66 15.09
CA PHE A 134 10.24 7.81 13.91
C PHE A 134 10.90 6.46 14.24
N ASN A 135 11.72 6.39 15.30
CA ASN A 135 12.38 5.15 15.71
C ASN A 135 11.34 4.17 16.27
N PHE A 136 10.43 4.65 17.10
CA PHE A 136 9.29 3.86 17.58
C PHE A 136 8.41 3.38 16.42
N MET A 137 8.02 4.27 15.50
CA MET A 137 7.22 3.90 14.32
C MET A 137 7.89 2.78 13.51
N HIS A 138 9.20 2.90 13.27
CA HIS A 138 9.98 1.90 12.57
C HIS A 138 10.03 0.57 13.35
N ALA A 139 10.39 0.62 14.63
CA ALA A 139 10.52 -0.56 15.49
C ALA A 139 9.20 -1.34 15.60
N LEU A 140 8.09 -0.64 15.79
CA LEU A 140 6.76 -1.24 15.88
C LEU A 140 6.40 -2.01 14.60
N ILE A 141 6.48 -1.36 13.43
CA ILE A 141 6.13 -2.02 12.17
C ILE A 141 7.10 -3.16 11.86
N ASN A 142 8.39 -2.99 12.15
CA ASN A 142 9.38 -4.05 11.97
C ASN A 142 9.09 -5.28 12.88
N ALA A 143 8.75 -5.05 14.14
CA ALA A 143 8.40 -6.12 15.07
C ALA A 143 7.13 -6.87 14.62
N LEU A 144 6.07 -6.15 14.25
CA LEU A 144 4.84 -6.74 13.72
C LEU A 144 5.10 -7.53 12.44
N THR A 145 5.92 -6.99 11.53
CA THR A 145 6.28 -7.67 10.28
C THR A 145 7.01 -8.98 10.56
N LYS A 146 8.00 -8.97 11.46
CA LYS A 146 8.72 -10.19 11.88
C LYS A 146 7.80 -11.22 12.51
N GLN A 147 6.87 -10.79 13.36
CA GLN A 147 5.90 -11.67 14.00
C GLN A 147 4.98 -12.34 12.96
N VAL A 148 4.50 -11.58 11.96
CA VAL A 148 3.67 -12.14 10.89
C VAL A 148 4.48 -13.12 10.04
N ILE A 149 5.72 -12.79 9.66
CA ILE A 149 6.59 -13.70 8.90
C ILE A 149 6.81 -15.00 9.66
N GLN A 150 7.08 -14.92 10.96
CA GLN A 150 7.26 -16.09 11.82
C GLN A 150 6.03 -17.00 11.79
N GLY A 151 4.83 -16.44 11.98
CA GLY A 151 3.58 -17.22 11.93
C GLY A 151 3.33 -17.87 10.56
N VAL A 152 3.68 -17.19 9.46
CA VAL A 152 3.59 -17.78 8.11
C VAL A 152 4.56 -18.93 7.93
N VAL A 153 5.80 -18.80 8.42
CA VAL A 153 6.81 -19.87 8.36
C VAL A 153 6.35 -21.10 9.14
N GLU A 154 5.84 -20.90 10.35
CA GLU A 154 5.30 -21.97 11.20
C GLU A 154 4.11 -22.67 10.53
N TYR A 155 3.17 -21.91 9.99
CA TYR A 155 2.03 -22.45 9.25
C TYR A 155 2.49 -23.28 8.04
N CYS A 156 3.39 -22.76 7.20
CA CYS A 156 3.92 -23.48 6.07
C CYS A 156 4.67 -24.76 6.49
N GLY A 157 5.40 -24.72 7.61
CA GLY A 157 6.04 -25.90 8.18
C GLY A 157 5.03 -26.98 8.57
N ALA A 158 3.96 -26.61 9.28
CA ALA A 158 2.90 -27.53 9.66
C ALA A 158 2.19 -28.16 8.45
N GLN A 159 1.90 -27.38 7.41
CA GLN A 159 1.31 -27.89 6.16
C GLN A 159 2.21 -28.92 5.46
N LYS A 160 3.54 -28.66 5.42
CA LYS A 160 4.51 -29.61 4.84
C LYS A 160 4.56 -30.92 5.62
N GLU A 161 4.59 -30.88 6.95
CA GLU A 161 4.61 -32.09 7.77
C GLU A 161 3.30 -32.88 7.69
N ALA A 162 2.15 -32.19 7.62
CA ALA A 162 0.86 -32.84 7.40
C ALA A 162 0.82 -33.56 6.04
N ALA A 163 1.32 -32.92 4.98
CA ALA A 163 1.41 -33.53 3.65
C ALA A 163 2.32 -34.77 3.63
N LYS A 164 3.49 -34.70 4.27
CA LYS A 164 4.39 -35.87 4.40
C LYS A 164 3.72 -37.05 5.09
N LYS A 165 2.98 -36.78 6.18
CA LYS A 165 2.25 -37.82 6.92
C LYS A 165 1.16 -38.46 6.06
N ALA A 166 0.36 -37.66 5.35
CA ALA A 166 -0.67 -38.16 4.45
C ALA A 166 -0.08 -39.06 3.36
N ILE A 167 1.02 -38.64 2.71
CA ILE A 167 1.72 -39.44 1.69
C ILE A 167 2.26 -40.75 2.28
N SER A 168 2.85 -40.71 3.49
CA SER A 168 3.37 -41.94 4.12
C SER A 168 2.29 -42.94 4.54
N GLN A 169 1.03 -42.49 4.65
CA GLN A 169 -0.13 -43.33 4.95
C GLN A 169 -0.79 -43.88 3.68
N GLU A 170 -0.47 -43.36 2.50
CA GLU A 170 -0.88 -43.97 1.24
C GLU A 170 -0.07 -45.25 1.03
N THR A 171 -0.74 -46.40 1.11
CA THR A 171 -0.13 -47.69 0.78
C THR A 171 0.16 -47.72 -0.73
N PRO A 172 1.35 -48.16 -1.20
CA PRO A 172 1.58 -48.30 -2.63
C PRO A 172 0.54 -49.28 -3.18
N VAL A 173 -0.31 -48.81 -4.09
CA VAL A 173 -1.17 -49.71 -4.86
C VAL A 173 -0.22 -50.58 -5.68
N GLN A 174 -0.05 -51.85 -5.27
CA GLN A 174 0.59 -52.86 -6.12
C GLN A 174 -0.20 -52.87 -7.42
N LYS A 175 0.42 -52.41 -8.51
CA LYS A 175 -0.06 -52.76 -9.84
C LYS A 175 0.17 -54.25 -9.96
N ASP A 176 -0.91 -55.03 -9.86
CA ASP A 176 -0.89 -56.44 -10.20
C ASP A 176 -0.18 -56.58 -11.54
N SER A 177 0.94 -57.31 -11.51
CA SER A 177 1.73 -57.67 -12.68
C SER A 177 0.87 -58.59 -13.55
N LEU A 178 0.05 -58.02 -14.42
CA LEU A 178 -0.37 -58.68 -15.64
C LEU A 178 0.86 -58.70 -16.55
N PHE A 179 1.68 -59.74 -16.47
CA PHE A 179 2.43 -60.40 -17.55
C PHE A 179 3.30 -61.51 -16.93
#